data_AF-A0A662BGC4-F1
#
_entry.id   AF-A0A662BGC4-F1
#
_cell.length_a   1.000
_cell.length_b   1.000
_cell.length_c   1.000
_cell.angle_alpha   90.00
_cell.angle_beta   90.00
_cell.angle_gamma   90.00
#
_symmetry.space_group_name_H-M   'P 1'
#
loop_
_entity.id
_entity.type
_entity.pdbx_description
1 polymer ?
#
loop_
_entity_poly.entity_id
_entity_poly.type
_entity_poly.pdbx_seq_one_letter_code
_entity_poly.pdbx_strand_id
1 'polypeptide(L)' 'MRTLKFILEKEFKQIFRNKGMLPIIFVVPFIQLIVLVHAATFEISNINMVIVDNDLSSTSR' A
#
# COMPACT_ATOMS: atom_id res chain seq x y z
N MET A 1 30.25 2.04 3.28
CA MET A 1 29.22 1.15 2.67
C MET A 1 29.30 -0.32 3.09
N ARG A 2 30.42 -0.84 3.62
CA ARG A 2 30.52 -2.26 4.07
C ARG A 2 29.62 -2.59 5.28
N THR A 3 29.51 -1.68 6.25
CA THR A 3 28.71 -1.89 7.47
C THR A 3 27.24 -2.13 7.18
N LEU A 4 26.65 -1.34 6.29
CA LEU A 4 25.23 -1.46 5.91
C LEU A 4 24.94 -2.81 5.25
N LYS A 5 25.85 -3.28 4.40
CA LYS A 5 25.76 -4.61 3.77
C LYS A 5 25.77 -5.74 4.80
N PHE A 6 26.64 -5.67 5.81
CA PHE A 6 26.71 -6.68 6.86
C PHE A 6 25.45 -6.71 7.74
N ILE A 7 24.89 -5.55 8.05
CA ILE A 7 23.65 -5.45 8.82
C ILE A 7 22.50 -6.06 8.02
N LEU A 8 22.36 -5.70 6.73
CA LEU A 8 21.34 -6.27 5.86
C LEU A 8 21.47 -7.79 5.75
N GLU A 9 22.68 -8.31 5.47
CA GLU A 9 22.90 -9.76 5.36
C GLU A 9 22.49 -10.50 6.64
N LYS A 10 22.77 -9.91 7.82
CA LYS A 10 22.36 -10.46 9.11
C LYS A 10 20.83 -10.51 9.25
N GLU A 11 20.14 -9.41 8.96
CA GLU A 11 18.68 -9.34 9.08
C GLU A 11 17.98 -10.27 8.09
N PHE A 12 18.45 -10.36 6.84
CA PHE A 12 17.91 -11.32 5.86
C PHE A 12 18.07 -12.76 6.33
N LYS A 13 19.25 -13.17 6.80
CA LYS A 13 19.44 -14.51 7.38
C LYS A 13 18.54 -14.76 8.58
N GLN A 14 18.30 -13.76 9.41
CA GLN A 14 17.40 -13.85 10.57
C GLN A 14 15.94 -14.08 10.15
N ILE A 15 15.47 -13.36 9.12
CA ILE A 15 14.13 -13.54 8.54
C ILE A 15 13.93 -14.97 8.04
N PHE A 16 14.90 -15.51 7.27
CA PHE A 16 14.78 -16.87 6.73
C PHE A 16 14.90 -17.95 7.80
N ARG A 17 15.67 -17.73 8.87
CA ARG A 17 15.84 -18.69 9.97
C ARG A 17 14.62 -18.76 10.88
N ASN A 18 13.92 -17.64 11.08
CA ASN A 18 12.74 -17.60 11.92
C ASN A 18 11.49 -17.95 11.11
N LYS A 19 11.00 -19.18 11.29
CA LYS A 19 9.82 -19.72 10.59
C LYS A 19 8.55 -18.87 10.75
N GLY A 20 8.44 -18.05 11.80
CA GLY A 20 7.29 -17.15 12.00
C GLY A 20 7.41 -15.80 11.29
N MET A 21 8.64 -15.31 11.05
CA MET A 21 8.84 -14.00 10.41
C MET A 21 8.41 -13.99 8.96
N LEU A 22 8.69 -15.08 8.22
CA LEU A 22 8.37 -15.17 6.81
C LEU A 22 6.85 -15.09 6.56
N PRO A 23 5.98 -15.86 7.25
CA PRO A 23 4.54 -15.67 7.16
C PRO A 23 4.08 -14.27 7.57
N ILE A 24 4.61 -13.68 8.66
CA ILE A 24 4.18 -12.35 9.13
C ILE A 24 4.43 -11.28 8.05
N ILE A 25 5.62 -11.28 7.44
CA ILE A 25 6.01 -10.31 6.42
C ILE A 25 5.08 -10.35 5.21
N PHE A 26 4.53 -11.52 4.85
CA PHE A 26 3.65 -11.65 3.69
C PHE A 26 2.16 -11.59 4.05
N VAL A 27 1.72 -12.36 5.04
CA VAL A 27 0.31 -12.53 5.40
C VAL A 27 -0.29 -11.27 6.01
N VAL A 28 0.45 -10.54 6.86
CA VAL A 28 -0.07 -9.31 7.48
C VAL A 28 -0.41 -8.26 6.40
N PRO A 29 0.48 -7.97 5.42
CA PRO A 29 0.13 -7.12 4.29
C PRO A 29 -1.06 -7.62 3.46
N PHE A 30 -1.18 -8.92 3.22
CA PHE A 30 -2.34 -9.47 2.50
C PHE A 30 -3.65 -9.21 3.24
N ILE A 31 -3.68 -9.47 4.55
CA ILE A 31 -4.84 -9.17 5.40
C ILE A 31 -5.13 -7.67 5.38
N GLN A 32 -4.09 -6.83 5.48
CA GLN A 32 -4.22 -5.38 5.41
C GLN A 32 -4.87 -4.93 4.10
N LEU A 33 -4.48 -5.48 2.95
CA LEU A 33 -5.10 -5.14 1.67
C LEU A 33 -6.58 -5.53 1.63
N ILE A 34 -6.92 -6.73 2.13
CA ILE A 34 -8.31 -7.18 2.19
C ILE A 34 -9.13 -6.22 3.07
N VAL A 35 -8.64 -5.89 4.26
CA VAL A 35 -9.36 -5.00 5.20
C VAL A 35 -9.48 -3.58 4.67
N LEU A 36 -8.40 -3.02 4.09
CA LEU A 36 -8.37 -1.64 3.60
C LEU A 36 -9.35 -1.42 2.44
N VAL A 37 -9.53 -2.40 1.55
CA VAL A 37 -10.50 -2.31 0.45
C VAL A 37 -11.92 -2.14 0.98
N HIS A 38 -12.29 -2.86 2.04
CA HIS A 38 -13.60 -2.72 2.66
C HIS A 38 -13.73 -1.36 3.37
N ALA A 39 -12.69 -0.92 4.08
CA ALA A 39 -12.71 0.41 4.73
C ALA A 39 -12.89 1.54 3.71
N ALA A 40 -12.16 1.49 2.58
CA ALA A 40 -12.26 2.47 1.52
C ALA A 40 -13.66 2.51 0.88
N THR A 41 -14.29 1.35 0.62
CA THR A 41 -15.64 1.34 0.03
C THR A 41 -16.72 1.83 1.00
N PHE A 42 -16.58 1.60 2.30
CA PHE A 42 -17.53 2.11 3.30
C PHE A 42 -17.42 3.63 3.53
N GLU A 43 -16.21 4.19 3.48
CA GLU A 43 -15.99 5.64 3.66
C GLU A 43 -16.38 6.47 2.41
N ILE A 44 -16.26 5.91 1.21
CA ILE A 44 -16.43 6.63 -0.07
C ILE A 44 -17.91 6.83 -0.48
N SER A 45 -18.88 6.49 0.38
CA SER A 45 -20.31 6.60 0.07
C SER A 45 -20.84 8.05 -0.02
N ASN A 46 -20.11 9.05 0.49
CA ASN A 46 -20.49 10.47 0.42
C ASN A 46 -19.29 11.38 0.12
N ILE A 47 -18.76 11.30 -1.11
CA ILE A 47 -17.75 12.26 -1.58
C ILE A 47 -18.47 13.46 -2.18
N ASN A 48 -18.23 14.66 -1.63
CA ASN A 48 -18.51 15.91 -2.31
C ASN A 48 -17.58 16.05 -3.52
N MET A 49 -17.99 15.46 -4.65
CA MET A 49 -17.26 15.50 -5.91
C MET A 49 -17.66 16.75 -6.69
N VAL A 50 -16.67 17.58 -7.03
CA VAL A 50 -16.83 18.67 -8.00
C VAL A 50 -16.04 18.30 -9.24
N ILE A 51 -16.73 18.21 -10.36
CA ILE A 51 -16.09 18.04 -11.67
C ILE A 51 -15.89 19.44 -12.24
N VAL A 52 -14.63 19.85 -12.40
CA VAL A 52 -14.27 21.12 -13.05
C VAL A 52 -13.82 20.79 -14.46
N ASP A 53 -14.71 21.05 -15.42
CA ASP A 53 -14.38 20.97 -16.84
C ASP A 53 -13.62 22.24 -17.26
N ASN A 54 -12.40 22.06 -17.77
CA ASN A 54 -11.58 23.15 -18.32
C ASN A 54 -11.55 23.10 -19.86
N ASP A 55 -12.48 22.38 -20.48
CA ASP A 55 -12.62 22.36 -21.92
C ASP A 55 -13.07 23.73 -22.46
N LEU A 56 -12.27 24.27 -23.38
CA LEU A 56 -12.52 25.51 -24.12
C LEU A 56 -13.25 25.25 -25.44
N SER A 57 -13.91 24.10 -25.59
CA SER A 57 -14.61 23.71 -26.82
C SER A 57 -15.70 24.71 -27.21
N SER A 58 -16.00 24.76 -28.51
CA SER A 58 -17.04 25.63 -29.06
C SER A 58 -18.44 25.33 -28.54
N THR A 59 -18.66 24.12 -27.99
CA THR A 59 -19.89 23.69 -27.29
C THR A 59 -20.01 24.23 -25.87
N SER A 60 -18.93 24.79 -25.30
CA SER A 60 -18.88 25.38 -23.95
C SER A 60 -19.38 26.84 -23.92
N ARG A 61 -19.72 27.44 -25.08
CA ARG A 61 -20.14 28.85 -25.20
C ARG A 61 -21.64 29.03 -25.43
#